data_AF-A0A7C3JT62-F1
#
_entry.id   AF-A0A7C3JT62-F1
#
_cell.length_a   1.000
_cell.length_b   1.000
_cell.length_c   1.000
_cell.angle_alpha   90.00
_cell.angle_beta   90.00
_cell.angle_gamma   90.00
#
_symmetry.space_group_name_H-M   'P 1'
#
loop_
_entity.id
_entity.type
_entity.pdbx_description
1 polymer ?
#
loop_
_entity_poly.entity_id
_entity_poly.type
_entity_poly.pdbx_seq_one_letter_code
_entity_poly.pdbx_strand_id
1 'polypeptide(L)'
;LVGHFTDAALHEAAQWAKPFALIAPALKDEIAQFAVSPSVRDIGVQLRMIDWYVRRGLLVQALTLGRELLVTKTCMVLDCGEPLQREARVRAENALNYTAWSKQSSERKMADPWTGPQPSETDLKKFLAFDRSDQVIKLWSAIREARNDVDHAGMNEQRLRAGRLAQQVQGLSEDLAYVLGGEFTPSAAPDLVTIDLSTLHDGAAKLADLPAYERRALELAGEGRTVILTGQAPIWMYLRVAHVLHGKARRLLYSSPVTGEIVVFNHDPFDEPR
;
A
#
# COMPACT_ATOMS: atom_id res chain seq x y z
N LEU A 1 -19.31 -10.96 -13.53
CA LEU A 1 -18.25 -11.97 -13.27
C LEU A 1 -17.67 -11.89 -11.85
N VAL A 2 -17.45 -10.69 -11.27
CA VAL A 2 -16.86 -10.56 -9.92
C VAL A 2 -17.76 -11.06 -8.77
N GLY A 3 -19.09 -10.93 -8.89
CA GLY A 3 -20.03 -11.42 -7.88
C GLY A 3 -20.04 -12.95 -7.71
N HIS A 4 -19.96 -13.70 -8.81
CA HIS A 4 -19.96 -15.17 -8.76
C HIS A 4 -18.64 -15.76 -8.25
N PHE A 5 -17.50 -15.10 -8.52
CA PHE A 5 -16.20 -15.59 -8.07
C PHE A 5 -16.01 -15.44 -6.56
N THR A 6 -16.55 -14.37 -5.97
CA THR A 6 -16.39 -14.11 -4.53
C THR A 6 -17.29 -14.99 -3.67
N ASP A 7 -18.54 -15.24 -4.07
CA ASP A 7 -19.44 -16.12 -3.31
C ASP A 7 -19.09 -17.60 -3.43
N ALA A 8 -18.61 -18.05 -4.60
CA ALA A 8 -18.09 -19.40 -4.77
C ALA A 8 -16.83 -19.63 -3.92
N ALA A 9 -15.89 -18.69 -3.91
CA ALA A 9 -14.68 -18.77 -3.08
C ALA A 9 -15.00 -18.79 -1.57
N LEU A 10 -16.00 -18.03 -1.13
CA LEU A 10 -16.47 -18.07 0.26
C LEU A 10 -17.03 -19.45 0.63
N HIS A 11 -17.84 -20.04 -0.27
CA HIS A 11 -18.41 -21.37 -0.05
C HIS A 11 -17.32 -22.45 -0.01
N GLU A 12 -16.36 -22.41 -0.94
CA GLU A 12 -15.22 -23.33 -0.96
C GLU A 12 -14.34 -23.18 0.29
N ALA A 13 -14.07 -21.96 0.74
CA ALA A 13 -13.32 -21.72 1.97
C ALA A 13 -14.05 -22.31 3.19
N ALA A 14 -15.37 -22.12 3.29
CA ALA A 14 -16.18 -22.72 4.36
C ALA A 14 -16.16 -24.25 4.35
N GLN A 15 -16.15 -24.85 3.15
CA GLN A 15 -16.19 -26.30 2.98
C GLN A 15 -14.82 -26.97 3.17
N TRP A 16 -13.77 -26.42 2.57
CA TRP A 16 -12.47 -27.08 2.40
C TRP A 16 -11.32 -26.41 3.14
N ALA A 17 -11.49 -25.16 3.57
CA ALA A 17 -10.43 -24.31 4.12
C ALA A 17 -10.93 -23.52 5.35
N LYS A 18 -11.52 -24.24 6.32
CA LYS A 18 -12.19 -23.68 7.51
C LYS A 18 -11.43 -22.55 8.23
N PRO A 19 -10.09 -22.58 8.40
CA PRO A 19 -9.36 -21.45 8.97
C PRO A 19 -9.48 -20.16 8.16
N PHE A 20 -9.50 -20.26 6.83
CA PHE A 20 -9.66 -19.13 5.92
C PHE A 20 -11.10 -18.65 5.80
N ALA A 21 -12.09 -19.52 6.08
CA ALA A 21 -13.51 -19.14 6.10
C ALA A 21 -13.81 -18.01 7.09
N LEU A 22 -13.00 -17.89 8.16
CA LEU A 22 -13.13 -16.83 9.16
C LEU A 22 -12.74 -15.45 8.62
N ILE A 23 -11.76 -15.39 7.71
CA ILE A 23 -11.23 -14.12 7.17
C ILE A 23 -11.78 -13.78 5.78
N ALA A 24 -12.32 -14.76 5.06
CA ALA A 24 -12.73 -14.60 3.68
C ALA A 24 -13.83 -13.53 3.47
N PRO A 25 -14.85 -13.37 4.35
CA PRO A 25 -15.81 -12.28 4.23
C PRO A 25 -15.17 -10.90 4.36
N ALA A 26 -14.29 -10.70 5.35
CA ALA A 26 -13.57 -9.45 5.55
C ALA A 26 -12.68 -9.13 4.34
N LEU A 27 -11.99 -10.14 3.81
CA LEU A 27 -11.19 -10.00 2.59
C LEU A 27 -12.04 -9.65 1.37
N LYS A 28 -13.23 -10.25 1.22
CA LYS A 28 -14.18 -9.92 0.14
C LYS A 28 -14.58 -8.46 0.19
N ASP A 29 -14.99 -7.96 1.36
CA ASP A 29 -15.39 -6.56 1.53
C ASP A 29 -14.23 -5.61 1.23
N GLU A 30 -13.01 -6.01 1.61
CA GLU A 30 -11.80 -5.25 1.38
C GLU A 30 -11.40 -5.17 -0.10
N ILE A 31 -11.46 -6.28 -0.85
CA ILE A 31 -11.10 -6.31 -2.27
C ILE A 31 -12.20 -5.77 -3.19
N ALA A 32 -13.44 -5.65 -2.70
CA ALA A 32 -14.57 -5.15 -3.48
C ALA A 32 -14.32 -3.75 -4.07
N GLN A 33 -13.51 -2.93 -3.40
CA GLN A 33 -13.13 -1.60 -3.89
C GLN A 33 -12.30 -1.60 -5.20
N PHE A 34 -11.76 -2.77 -5.59
CA PHE A 34 -11.00 -2.97 -6.82
C PHE A 34 -11.82 -3.65 -7.93
N ALA A 35 -13.07 -4.03 -7.66
CA ALA A 35 -13.92 -4.83 -8.55
C ALA A 35 -14.54 -4.06 -9.75
N VAL A 36 -14.23 -2.78 -9.91
CA VAL A 36 -15.04 -1.84 -10.71
C VAL A 36 -14.82 -1.99 -12.23
N SER A 37 -13.65 -2.45 -12.70
CA SER A 37 -13.40 -2.82 -14.10
C SER A 37 -12.02 -3.48 -14.28
N PRO A 38 -11.85 -4.52 -15.13
CA PRO A 38 -10.56 -5.16 -15.38
C PRO A 38 -9.61 -4.37 -16.31
N SER A 39 -9.95 -3.12 -16.64
CA SER A 39 -9.13 -2.32 -17.56
C SER A 39 -7.84 -1.86 -16.92
N VAL A 40 -6.70 -2.15 -17.55
CA VAL A 40 -5.40 -1.60 -17.14
C VAL A 40 -5.32 -0.07 -17.25
N ARG A 41 -6.28 0.54 -17.97
CA ARG A 41 -6.38 2.00 -18.12
C ARG A 41 -7.12 2.66 -16.96
N ASP A 42 -7.72 1.88 -16.06
CA ASP A 42 -8.32 2.41 -14.83
C ASP A 42 -7.21 2.75 -13.82
N ILE A 43 -6.58 3.89 -14.06
CA ILE A 43 -5.51 4.44 -13.22
C ILE A 43 -6.02 4.64 -11.78
N GLY A 44 -7.29 5.00 -11.59
CA GLY A 44 -7.87 5.23 -10.27
C GLY A 44 -7.92 3.95 -9.43
N VAL A 45 -8.36 2.82 -10.01
CA VAL A 45 -8.33 1.51 -9.33
C VAL A 45 -6.89 1.11 -8.99
N GLN A 46 -5.95 1.25 -9.92
CA GLN A 46 -4.55 0.87 -9.67
C GLN A 46 -3.88 1.75 -8.61
N LEU A 47 -4.16 3.05 -8.58
CA LEU A 47 -3.69 3.94 -7.51
C LEU A 47 -4.24 3.53 -6.15
N ARG A 48 -5.52 3.14 -6.06
CA ARG A 48 -6.10 2.60 -4.81
C ARG A 48 -5.44 1.29 -4.39
N MET A 49 -5.12 0.41 -5.34
CA MET A 49 -4.40 -0.85 -5.05
C MET A 49 -2.98 -0.58 -4.54
N ILE A 50 -2.27 0.38 -5.12
CA ILE A 50 -0.93 0.77 -4.66
C ILE A 50 -1.01 1.36 -3.24
N ASP A 51 -1.94 2.27 -2.97
CA ASP A 51 -2.17 2.81 -1.62
C ASP A 51 -2.49 1.70 -0.61
N TRP A 52 -3.33 0.74 -1.00
CA TRP A 52 -3.64 -0.43 -0.18
C TRP A 52 -2.41 -1.28 0.14
N TYR A 53 -1.54 -1.53 -0.85
CA TYR A 53 -0.27 -2.23 -0.65
C TYR A 53 0.67 -1.47 0.29
N VAL A 54 0.84 -0.17 0.07
CA VAL A 54 1.70 0.70 0.88
C VAL A 54 1.27 0.68 2.34
N ARG A 55 -0.04 0.88 2.61
CA ARG A 55 -0.59 0.88 3.98
C ARG A 55 -0.42 -0.46 4.71
N ARG A 56 -0.31 -1.57 3.98
CA ARG A 56 -0.09 -2.91 4.54
C ARG A 56 1.37 -3.33 4.57
N GLY A 57 2.29 -2.45 4.19
CA GLY A 57 3.71 -2.78 4.11
C GLY A 57 4.05 -3.80 3.03
N LEU A 58 3.18 -3.97 2.04
CA LEU A 58 3.39 -4.82 0.85
C LEU A 58 4.22 -4.06 -0.19
N LEU A 59 5.43 -3.64 0.21
CA LEU A 59 6.25 -2.69 -0.53
C LEU A 59 6.65 -3.22 -1.92
N VAL A 60 6.93 -4.51 -2.03
CA VAL A 60 7.31 -5.14 -3.32
C VAL A 60 6.17 -5.06 -4.33
N GLN A 61 4.95 -5.33 -3.88
CA GLN A 61 3.74 -5.25 -4.70
C GLN A 61 3.46 -3.80 -5.10
N ALA A 62 3.60 -2.85 -4.16
CA ALA A 62 3.46 -1.42 -4.44
C ALA A 62 4.47 -0.93 -5.50
N LEU A 63 5.75 -1.28 -5.35
CA LEU A 63 6.81 -0.91 -6.30
C LEU A 63 6.60 -1.54 -7.67
N THR A 64 6.24 -2.83 -7.70
CA THR A 64 6.00 -3.55 -8.96
C THR A 64 4.82 -2.95 -9.71
N LEU A 65 3.68 -2.75 -9.04
CA LEU A 65 2.50 -2.16 -9.68
C LEU A 65 2.74 -0.69 -10.06
N GLY A 66 3.44 0.09 -9.22
CA GLY A 66 3.79 1.48 -9.54
C GLY A 66 4.65 1.60 -10.79
N ARG A 67 5.62 0.69 -10.98
CA ARG A 67 6.41 0.61 -12.20
C ARG A 67 5.55 0.36 -13.43
N GLU A 68 4.67 -0.63 -13.36
CA GLU A 68 3.77 -1.02 -14.44
C GLU A 68 2.80 0.10 -14.82
N LEU A 69 2.35 0.86 -13.84
CA LEU A 69 1.46 2.00 -14.03
C LEU A 69 2.16 3.15 -14.76
N LEU A 70 3.44 3.42 -14.46
CA LEU A 70 4.25 4.40 -15.22
C LEU A 70 4.46 3.99 -16.68
N VAL A 71 4.68 2.69 -16.94
CA VAL A 71 4.75 2.16 -18.32
C VAL A 71 3.41 2.37 -19.01
N THR A 72 2.30 2.03 -18.37
CA THR A 72 0.94 2.21 -18.91
C THR A 72 0.66 3.67 -19.26
N LYS A 73 0.98 4.61 -18.37
CA LYS A 73 0.83 6.05 -18.63
C LYS A 73 1.70 6.50 -19.81
N THR A 74 2.94 6.03 -19.86
CA THR A 74 3.86 6.37 -20.95
C THR A 74 3.34 5.83 -22.28
N CYS A 75 2.76 4.63 -22.31
CA CYS A 75 2.11 4.10 -23.50
C CYS A 75 0.99 5.03 -24.01
N MET A 76 0.18 5.57 -23.09
CA MET A 76 -0.88 6.52 -23.42
C MET A 76 -0.34 7.85 -23.96
N VAL A 77 0.76 8.37 -23.38
CA VAL A 77 1.41 9.61 -23.84
C VAL A 77 2.03 9.44 -25.23
N LEU A 78 2.65 8.29 -25.50
CA LEU A 78 3.29 8.00 -26.79
C LEU A 78 2.29 7.65 -27.90
N ASP A 79 1.05 7.30 -27.52
CA ASP A 79 0.05 6.72 -28.41
C ASP A 79 0.60 5.47 -29.11
N CYS A 80 1.23 4.58 -28.34
CA CYS A 80 1.93 3.40 -28.88
C CYS A 80 1.08 2.13 -28.97
N GLY A 81 -0.24 2.24 -28.83
CA GLY A 81 -1.20 1.13 -28.90
C GLY A 81 -1.67 0.64 -27.53
N GLU A 82 -2.11 -0.63 -27.45
CA GLU A 82 -2.65 -1.19 -26.22
C GLU A 82 -1.54 -1.47 -25.19
N PRO A 83 -1.62 -0.96 -23.94
CA PRO A 83 -0.57 -1.13 -22.93
C PRO A 83 -0.26 -2.58 -22.52
N LEU A 84 -1.13 -3.54 -22.83
CA LEU A 84 -0.88 -4.97 -22.60
C LEU A 84 -0.03 -5.62 -23.71
N GLN A 85 0.10 -4.97 -24.87
CA GLN A 85 0.90 -5.49 -25.96
C GLN A 85 2.39 -5.27 -25.69
N ARG A 86 3.18 -6.31 -25.95
CA ARG A 86 4.63 -6.30 -25.74
C ARG A 86 5.33 -5.13 -26.44
N GLU A 87 4.95 -4.84 -27.68
CA GLU A 87 5.57 -3.77 -28.48
C GLU A 87 5.32 -2.38 -27.89
N ALA A 88 4.07 -2.10 -27.49
CA ALA A 88 3.70 -0.84 -26.84
C ALA A 88 4.51 -0.63 -25.55
N ARG A 89 4.62 -1.68 -24.73
CA ARG A 89 5.38 -1.66 -23.47
C ARG A 89 6.86 -1.43 -23.69
N VAL A 90 7.48 -2.14 -24.64
CA VAL A 90 8.90 -1.97 -24.96
C VAL A 90 9.19 -0.54 -25.43
N ARG A 91 8.32 0.05 -26.26
CA ARG A 91 8.47 1.45 -26.69
C ARG A 91 8.43 2.41 -25.50
N ALA A 92 7.47 2.24 -24.59
CA ALA A 92 7.36 3.06 -23.38
C ALA A 92 8.56 2.90 -22.44
N GLU A 93 8.98 1.66 -22.18
CA GLU A 93 10.15 1.37 -21.34
C GLU A 93 11.44 1.96 -21.93
N ASN A 94 11.63 1.89 -23.25
CA ASN A 94 12.78 2.49 -23.92
C ASN A 94 12.80 4.00 -23.71
N ALA A 95 11.66 4.68 -23.88
CA ALA A 95 11.54 6.12 -23.65
C ALA A 95 11.89 6.50 -22.20
N LEU A 96 11.36 5.76 -21.23
CA LEU A 96 11.63 5.96 -19.80
C LEU A 96 13.10 5.71 -19.46
N ASN A 97 13.65 4.57 -19.87
CA ASN A 97 15.03 4.18 -19.57
C ASN A 97 16.04 5.13 -20.21
N TYR A 98 15.85 5.46 -21.49
CA TYR A 98 16.74 6.37 -22.20
C TYR A 98 16.70 7.77 -21.61
N THR A 99 15.52 8.30 -21.31
CA THR A 99 15.39 9.66 -20.73
C THR A 99 15.94 9.72 -19.30
N ALA A 100 15.77 8.65 -18.52
CA ALA A 100 16.38 8.56 -17.19
C ALA A 100 17.92 8.56 -17.28
N TRP A 101 18.48 7.77 -18.20
CA TRP A 101 19.93 7.75 -18.44
C TRP A 101 20.43 9.11 -18.98
N SER A 102 19.72 9.72 -19.91
CA SER A 102 20.13 10.99 -20.54
C SER A 102 20.16 12.16 -19.56
N LYS A 103 19.48 12.05 -18.41
CA LYS A 103 19.50 13.05 -17.32
C LYS A 103 20.57 12.80 -16.25
N GLN A 104 21.32 11.70 -16.35
CA GLN A 104 22.43 11.45 -15.43
C GLN A 104 23.58 12.43 -15.66
N SER A 105 24.42 12.60 -14.63
CA SER A 105 25.65 13.42 -14.73
C SER A 105 26.61 12.83 -15.76
N SER A 106 27.50 13.68 -16.28
CA SER A 106 28.51 13.27 -17.26
C SER A 106 29.40 12.16 -16.72
N GLU A 107 29.81 12.22 -15.44
CA GLU A 107 30.63 11.19 -14.81
C GLU A 107 29.91 9.83 -14.79
N ARG A 108 28.62 9.82 -14.44
CA ARG A 108 27.83 8.58 -14.37
C ARG A 108 27.62 7.96 -15.75
N LYS A 109 27.41 8.77 -16.79
CA LYS A 109 27.31 8.29 -18.18
C LYS A 109 28.63 7.73 -18.73
N MET A 110 29.77 8.25 -18.27
CA MET A 110 31.08 7.69 -18.62
C MET A 110 31.31 6.34 -17.94
N ALA A 111 30.88 6.19 -16.69
CA ALA A 111 31.00 4.95 -15.94
C ALA A 111 30.01 3.86 -16.40
N ASP A 112 28.79 4.24 -16.82
CA ASP A 112 27.74 3.36 -17.32
C ASP A 112 27.18 3.89 -18.66
N PRO A 113 27.87 3.63 -19.78
CA PRO A 113 27.44 4.06 -21.10
C PRO A 113 26.11 3.40 -21.52
N TRP A 114 25.27 4.15 -22.24
CA TRP A 114 24.02 3.61 -22.76
C TRP A 114 24.27 2.50 -23.78
N THR A 115 23.71 1.32 -23.53
CA THR A 115 23.77 0.15 -24.42
C THR A 115 22.41 -0.31 -24.93
N GLY A 116 21.33 0.36 -24.49
CA GLY A 116 19.96 -0.01 -24.84
C GLY A 116 19.50 0.53 -26.21
N PRO A 117 18.30 0.15 -26.65
CA PRO A 117 17.69 0.71 -27.85
C PRO A 117 17.34 2.20 -27.64
N GLN A 118 17.76 3.05 -28.57
CA GLN A 118 17.37 4.46 -28.55
C GLN A 118 15.90 4.60 -29.01
N PRO A 119 15.06 5.36 -28.27
CA PRO A 119 13.70 5.67 -28.71
C PRO A 119 13.70 6.45 -30.04
N SER A 120 12.59 6.37 -30.77
CA SER A 120 12.42 7.22 -31.94
C SER A 120 12.41 8.69 -31.54
N GLU A 121 12.89 9.58 -32.40
CA GLU A 121 12.88 11.04 -32.14
C GLU A 121 11.45 11.55 -31.89
N THR A 122 10.47 10.94 -32.57
CA THR A 122 9.04 11.25 -32.39
C THR A 122 8.57 10.88 -30.99
N ASP A 123 8.89 9.67 -30.51
CA ASP A 123 8.50 9.22 -29.17
C ASP A 123 9.17 10.08 -28.09
N LEU A 124 10.45 10.42 -28.28
CA LEU A 124 11.17 11.26 -27.33
C LEU A 124 10.55 12.67 -27.26
N LYS A 125 10.23 13.28 -28.40
CA LYS A 125 9.53 14.58 -28.44
C LYS A 125 8.18 14.53 -27.76
N LYS A 126 7.35 13.51 -28.05
CA LYS A 126 6.04 13.32 -27.41
C LYS A 126 6.17 13.18 -25.90
N PHE A 127 7.10 12.35 -25.43
CA PHE A 127 7.32 12.13 -24.01
C PHE A 127 7.81 13.40 -23.30
N LEU A 128 8.78 14.12 -23.87
CA LEU A 128 9.30 15.34 -23.28
C LEU A 128 8.30 16.51 -23.30
N ALA A 129 7.36 16.50 -24.25
CA ALA A 129 6.27 17.48 -24.30
C ALA A 129 5.19 17.24 -23.23
N PHE A 130 5.20 16.08 -22.55
CA PHE A 130 4.31 15.83 -21.42
C PHE A 130 4.73 16.68 -20.22
N ASP A 131 3.76 17.43 -19.67
CA ASP A 131 3.95 18.43 -18.60
C ASP A 131 4.69 17.90 -17.37
N ARG A 132 4.47 16.62 -17.04
CA ARG A 132 5.04 15.95 -15.86
C ARG A 132 6.17 14.99 -16.19
N SER A 133 6.76 15.08 -17.38
CA SER A 133 7.81 14.15 -17.84
C SER A 133 9.03 14.11 -16.90
N ASP A 134 9.41 15.23 -16.30
CA ASP A 134 10.47 15.29 -15.31
C ASP A 134 10.13 14.49 -14.04
N GLN A 135 8.92 14.63 -13.53
CA GLN A 135 8.43 13.92 -12.35
C GLN A 135 8.24 12.43 -12.62
N VAL A 136 7.75 12.05 -13.82
CA VAL A 136 7.73 10.65 -14.27
C VAL A 136 9.12 10.04 -14.17
N ILE A 137 10.15 10.73 -14.69
CA ILE A 137 11.51 10.20 -14.72
C ILE A 137 12.15 10.13 -13.33
N LYS A 138 11.88 11.14 -12.48
CA LYS A 138 12.29 11.10 -11.07
C LYS A 138 11.69 9.88 -10.38
N LEU A 139 10.39 9.64 -10.55
CA LEU A 139 9.68 8.53 -9.92
C LEU A 139 10.09 7.16 -10.50
N TRP A 140 10.26 7.07 -11.82
CA TRP A 140 10.78 5.88 -12.50
C TRP A 140 12.14 5.46 -11.94
N SER A 141 13.03 6.43 -11.75
CA SER A 141 14.37 6.19 -11.20
C SER A 141 14.29 5.78 -9.73
N ALA A 142 13.48 6.47 -8.93
CA ALA A 142 13.28 6.14 -7.52
C ALA A 142 12.71 4.72 -7.31
N ILE A 143 11.71 4.31 -8.10
CA ILE A 143 11.14 2.96 -8.06
C ILE A 143 12.18 1.92 -8.48
N ARG A 144 12.99 2.20 -9.51
CA ARG A 144 14.06 1.28 -9.96
C ARG A 144 15.08 1.04 -8.84
N GLU A 145 15.58 2.10 -8.20
CA GLU A 145 16.55 1.95 -7.12
C GLU A 145 15.95 1.24 -5.90
N ALA A 146 14.72 1.59 -5.51
CA ALA A 146 14.01 0.92 -4.43
C ALA A 146 13.79 -0.58 -4.71
N ARG A 147 13.45 -0.96 -5.95
CA ARG A 147 13.30 -2.36 -6.35
C ARG A 147 14.64 -3.09 -6.34
N ASN A 148 15.71 -2.47 -6.83
CA ASN A 148 17.05 -3.07 -6.80
C ASN A 148 17.46 -3.38 -5.35
N ASP A 149 17.22 -2.45 -4.41
CA ASP A 149 17.52 -2.67 -3.00
C ASP A 149 16.74 -3.85 -2.39
N VAL A 150 15.47 -4.01 -2.77
CA VAL A 150 14.64 -5.18 -2.41
C VAL A 150 15.20 -6.45 -3.03
N ASP A 151 15.46 -6.45 -4.34
CA ASP A 151 15.95 -7.62 -5.11
C ASP A 151 17.30 -8.12 -4.56
N HIS A 152 18.15 -7.20 -4.10
CA HIS A 152 19.43 -7.52 -3.48
C HIS A 152 19.32 -7.92 -1.99
N ALA A 153 18.13 -7.88 -1.38
CA ALA A 153 17.86 -8.34 -0.02
C ALA A 153 18.87 -7.84 1.05
N GLY A 154 19.36 -6.60 0.90
CA GLY A 154 20.35 -6.02 1.81
C GLY A 154 21.79 -6.52 1.64
N MET A 155 22.08 -7.31 0.60
CA MET A 155 23.40 -7.79 0.18
C MET A 155 24.08 -6.77 -0.77
N ASN A 156 24.12 -5.50 -0.36
CA ASN A 156 24.77 -4.41 -1.10
C ASN A 156 25.49 -3.48 -0.11
N GLU A 157 26.67 -2.97 -0.50
CA GLU A 157 27.47 -2.01 0.27
C GLU A 157 26.73 -0.67 0.48
N GLN A 158 25.84 -0.30 -0.44
CA GLN A 158 25.05 0.95 -0.39
C GLN A 158 23.58 0.74 0.03
N ARG A 159 23.27 -0.33 0.76
CA ARG A 159 21.89 -0.68 1.13
C ARG A 159 21.15 0.44 1.86
N LEU A 160 19.93 0.75 1.43
CA LEU A 160 18.98 1.45 2.29
C LEU A 160 18.60 0.56 3.48
N ARG A 161 18.44 1.17 4.65
CA ARG A 161 17.81 0.47 5.79
C ARG A 161 16.34 0.22 5.47
N ALA A 162 15.79 -0.91 5.92
CA ALA A 162 14.40 -1.29 5.66
C ALA A 162 13.40 -0.18 6.04
N GLY A 163 13.59 0.50 7.17
CA GLY A 163 12.76 1.63 7.59
C GLY A 163 12.82 2.83 6.62
N ARG A 164 13.99 3.15 6.07
CA ARG A 164 14.13 4.22 5.06
C ARG A 164 13.46 3.85 3.73
N LEU A 165 13.58 2.59 3.31
CA LEU A 165 12.87 2.10 2.12
C LEU A 165 11.35 2.19 2.31
N ALA A 166 10.84 1.76 3.47
CA ALA A 166 9.42 1.86 3.81
C ALA A 166 8.95 3.32 3.80
N GLN A 167 9.71 4.23 4.41
CA GLN A 167 9.41 5.66 4.40
C GLN A 167 9.41 6.25 2.99
N GLN A 168 10.33 5.83 2.13
CA GLN A 168 10.37 6.26 0.73
C GLN A 168 9.13 5.77 -0.05
N VAL A 169 8.67 4.56 0.22
CA VAL A 169 7.50 3.96 -0.46
C VAL A 169 6.18 4.51 0.10
N GLN A 170 6.14 5.04 1.33
CA GLN A 170 4.93 5.65 1.91
C GLN A 170 4.35 6.80 1.07
N GLY A 171 5.20 7.61 0.42
CA GLY A 171 4.76 8.70 -0.46
C GLY A 171 4.44 8.27 -1.91
N LEU A 172 4.65 7.00 -2.27
CA LEU A 172 4.57 6.53 -3.65
C LEU A 172 3.20 6.77 -4.29
N SER A 173 2.12 6.54 -3.53
CA SER A 173 0.74 6.69 -4.03
C SER A 173 0.41 8.13 -4.39
N GLU A 174 0.87 9.08 -3.58
CA GLU A 174 0.66 10.51 -3.80
C GLU A 174 1.49 11.02 -4.99
N ASP A 175 2.76 10.59 -5.07
CA ASP A 175 3.64 10.91 -6.19
C ASP A 175 3.08 10.37 -7.52
N LEU A 176 2.59 9.12 -7.53
CA LEU A 176 1.94 8.52 -8.69
C LEU A 176 0.65 9.26 -9.04
N ALA A 177 -0.21 9.56 -8.07
CA ALA A 177 -1.44 10.32 -8.32
C ALA A 177 -1.15 11.66 -9.00
N TYR A 178 -0.16 12.40 -8.47
CA TYR A 178 0.29 13.66 -9.03
C TYR A 178 0.75 13.49 -10.48
N VAL A 179 1.63 12.52 -10.76
CA VAL A 179 2.20 12.32 -12.11
C VAL A 179 1.13 11.86 -13.11
N LEU A 180 0.17 11.06 -12.67
CA LEU A 180 -0.79 10.42 -13.56
C LEU A 180 -2.01 11.31 -13.86
N GLY A 181 -2.29 12.29 -12.99
CA GLY A 181 -3.43 13.20 -13.14
C GLY A 181 -4.78 12.53 -12.89
N GLY A 182 -4.79 11.41 -12.16
CA GLY A 182 -6.01 10.76 -11.70
C GLY A 182 -6.49 11.39 -10.39
N GLU A 183 -7.81 11.39 -10.17
CA GLU A 183 -8.36 11.67 -8.85
C GLU A 183 -7.90 10.57 -7.88
N PHE A 184 -7.04 10.92 -6.94
CA PHE A 184 -6.65 10.03 -5.87
C PHE A 184 -7.72 10.02 -4.80
N THR A 185 -8.49 8.94 -4.75
CA THR A 185 -9.29 8.62 -3.57
C THR A 185 -8.50 7.59 -2.78
N PRO A 186 -8.04 7.87 -1.55
CA PRO A 186 -7.40 6.88 -0.70
C PRO A 186 -8.27 5.62 -0.53
N SER A 187 -7.65 4.46 -0.31
CA SER A 187 -8.40 3.24 0.04
C SER A 187 -9.24 3.49 1.30
N ALA A 188 -10.52 3.12 1.26
CA ALA A 188 -11.57 3.61 2.16
C ALA A 188 -11.49 3.13 3.62
N ALA A 189 -10.49 2.35 4.02
CA ALA A 189 -10.33 1.94 5.41
C ALA A 189 -9.39 2.89 6.15
N PRO A 190 -9.87 3.64 7.18
CA PRO A 190 -8.94 4.27 8.10
C PRO A 190 -8.14 3.17 8.78
N ASP A 191 -6.82 3.25 8.62
CA ASP A 191 -5.87 2.33 9.25
C ASP A 191 -5.77 2.57 10.77
N LEU A 192 -6.55 3.53 11.28
CA LEU A 192 -6.64 3.95 12.67
C LEU A 192 -8.09 3.82 13.16
N VAL A 193 -8.29 3.11 14.27
CA VAL A 193 -9.57 2.96 14.95
C VAL A 193 -9.42 3.41 16.40
N THR A 194 -10.30 4.29 16.86
CA THR A 194 -10.39 4.64 18.28
C THR A 194 -11.55 3.88 18.91
N ILE A 195 -11.27 3.15 19.99
CA ILE A 195 -12.26 2.44 20.79
C ILE A 195 -12.33 3.15 22.15
N ASP A 196 -13.44 3.84 22.39
CA ASP A 196 -13.77 4.39 23.70
C ASP A 196 -14.40 3.28 24.56
N LEU A 197 -13.67 2.81 25.57
CA LEU A 197 -14.15 1.73 26.45
C LEU A 197 -15.35 2.14 27.30
N SER A 198 -15.59 3.45 27.50
CA SER A 198 -16.78 3.91 28.23
C SER A 198 -18.08 3.63 27.48
N THR A 199 -18.02 3.46 26.15
CA THR A 199 -19.21 3.12 25.35
C THR A 199 -19.53 1.63 25.35
N LEU A 200 -18.70 0.80 26.00
CA LEU A 200 -18.88 -0.66 26.03
C LEU A 200 -19.69 -1.13 27.25
N HIS A 201 -19.94 -0.26 28.23
CA HIS A 201 -20.67 -0.59 29.45
C HIS A 201 -21.61 0.54 29.85
N ASP A 202 -22.71 0.20 30.52
CA ASP A 202 -23.65 1.18 31.06
C ASP A 202 -23.33 1.43 32.54
N GLY A 203 -22.64 2.55 32.82
CA GLY A 203 -22.30 2.99 34.16
C GLY A 203 -21.03 2.35 34.71
N ALA A 204 -21.16 1.30 35.53
CA ALA A 204 -20.01 0.61 36.12
C ALA A 204 -19.78 -0.73 35.39
N ALA A 205 -18.63 -0.85 34.72
CA ALA A 205 -18.24 -2.09 34.05
C ALA A 205 -18.21 -3.28 35.03
N LYS A 206 -18.78 -4.42 34.60
CA LYS A 206 -18.90 -5.62 35.42
C LYS A 206 -18.06 -6.75 34.86
N LEU A 207 -17.38 -7.48 35.74
CA LEU A 207 -16.55 -8.62 35.33
C LEU A 207 -17.37 -9.74 34.66
N ALA A 208 -18.64 -9.89 35.06
CA ALA A 208 -19.56 -10.86 34.46
C ALA A 208 -19.86 -10.59 32.97
N ASP A 209 -19.75 -9.34 32.54
CA ASP A 209 -20.05 -8.90 31.17
C ASP A 209 -18.78 -8.87 30.29
N LEU A 210 -17.63 -9.29 30.84
CA LEU A 210 -16.34 -9.27 30.17
C LEU A 210 -16.34 -9.94 28.78
N PRO A 211 -16.98 -11.12 28.57
CA PRO A 211 -17.06 -11.71 27.24
C PRO A 211 -17.78 -10.82 26.21
N ALA A 212 -18.75 -10.01 26.64
CA ALA A 212 -19.45 -9.09 25.74
C ALA A 212 -18.56 -7.91 25.35
N TYR A 213 -17.80 -7.36 26.30
CA TYR A 213 -16.83 -6.29 26.04
C TYR A 213 -15.73 -6.74 25.07
N GLU A 214 -15.18 -7.95 25.26
CA GLU A 214 -14.18 -8.53 24.36
C GLU A 214 -14.71 -8.65 22.93
N ARG A 215 -15.90 -9.23 22.74
CA ARG A 215 -16.50 -9.35 21.40
C ARG A 215 -16.69 -8.00 20.73
N ARG A 216 -17.23 -7.02 21.46
CA ARG A 216 -17.49 -5.68 20.91
C ARG A 216 -16.20 -4.97 20.54
N ALA A 217 -15.15 -5.09 21.36
CA ALA A 217 -13.84 -4.52 21.05
C ALA A 217 -13.21 -5.19 19.80
N LEU A 218 -13.30 -6.51 19.68
CA LEU A 218 -12.82 -7.24 18.49
C LEU A 218 -13.60 -6.84 17.21
N GLU A 219 -14.91 -6.64 17.31
CA GLU A 219 -15.74 -6.15 16.20
C GLU A 219 -15.32 -4.73 15.76
N LEU A 220 -15.17 -3.82 16.73
CA LEU A 220 -14.79 -2.43 16.45
C LEU A 220 -13.38 -2.32 15.87
N ALA A 221 -12.43 -3.08 16.40
CA ALA A 221 -11.04 -3.05 15.96
C ALA A 221 -10.86 -3.41 14.48
N GLY A 222 -11.68 -4.34 13.95
CA GLY A 222 -11.42 -4.95 12.65
C GLY A 222 -10.10 -5.74 12.64
N GLU A 223 -9.56 -6.05 11.47
CA GLU A 223 -8.33 -6.82 11.31
C GLU A 223 -7.16 -5.94 10.85
N GLY A 224 -5.99 -6.10 11.46
CA GLY A 224 -4.72 -5.51 11.03
C GLY A 224 -4.61 -3.98 11.17
N ARG A 225 -5.56 -3.33 11.84
CA ARG A 225 -5.58 -1.87 12.01
C ARG A 225 -4.72 -1.42 13.20
N THR A 226 -4.34 -0.15 13.21
CA THR A 226 -3.86 0.54 14.40
C THR A 226 -5.06 0.89 15.28
N VAL A 227 -5.04 0.48 16.54
CA VAL A 227 -6.14 0.69 17.49
C VAL A 227 -5.68 1.61 18.61
N ILE A 228 -6.50 2.59 18.97
CA ILE A 228 -6.33 3.45 20.15
C ILE A 228 -7.43 3.09 21.15
N LEU A 229 -7.06 2.65 22.35
CA LEU A 229 -7.99 2.51 23.48
C LEU A 229 -8.03 3.81 24.27
N THR A 230 -9.23 4.27 24.59
CA THR A 230 -9.45 5.46 25.44
C THR A 230 -10.73 5.33 26.27
N GLY A 231 -11.08 6.37 27.01
CA GLY A 231 -12.34 6.45 27.76
C GLY A 231 -12.28 5.96 29.20
N GLN A 232 -13.37 6.19 29.93
CA GLN A 232 -13.47 5.74 31.33
C GLN A 232 -13.80 4.24 31.41
N ALA A 233 -12.84 3.46 31.91
CA ALA A 233 -13.03 2.05 32.24
C ALA A 233 -12.06 1.61 33.33
N PRO A 234 -12.38 0.55 34.09
CA PRO A 234 -11.45 -0.04 35.04
C PRO A 234 -10.19 -0.59 34.36
N ILE A 235 -9.07 -0.59 35.08
CA ILE A 235 -7.77 -1.08 34.58
C ILE A 235 -7.86 -2.53 34.06
N TRP A 236 -8.60 -3.40 34.75
CA TRP A 236 -8.76 -4.79 34.33
C TRP A 236 -9.41 -4.93 32.94
N MET A 237 -10.31 -4.01 32.57
CA MET A 237 -10.97 -4.01 31.28
C MET A 237 -9.99 -3.61 30.18
N TYR A 238 -9.18 -2.57 30.42
CA TYR A 238 -8.09 -2.19 29.53
C TYR A 238 -7.12 -3.34 29.26
N LEU A 239 -6.63 -4.00 30.32
CA LEU A 239 -5.69 -5.11 30.20
C LEU A 239 -6.28 -6.27 29.41
N ARG A 240 -7.55 -6.61 29.67
CA ARG A 240 -8.20 -7.75 29.03
C ARG A 240 -8.54 -7.47 27.58
N VAL A 241 -9.05 -6.27 27.27
CA VAL A 241 -9.30 -5.84 25.89
C VAL A 241 -7.98 -5.75 25.11
N ALA A 242 -6.93 -5.17 25.69
CA ALA A 242 -5.62 -5.13 25.05
C ALA A 242 -5.08 -6.54 24.72
N HIS A 243 -5.26 -7.49 25.63
CA HIS A 243 -4.84 -8.88 25.42
C HIS A 243 -5.55 -9.54 24.24
N VAL A 244 -6.89 -9.43 24.13
CA VAL A 244 -7.61 -10.04 23.01
C VAL A 244 -7.34 -9.33 21.68
N LEU A 245 -7.00 -8.03 21.72
CA LEU A 245 -6.63 -7.26 20.54
C LEU A 245 -5.21 -7.55 20.03
N HIS A 246 -4.33 -8.16 20.84
CA HIS A 246 -2.97 -8.50 20.44
C HIS A 246 -2.90 -9.40 19.20
N GLY A 247 -3.87 -10.30 19.03
CA GLY A 247 -3.95 -11.17 17.84
C GLY A 247 -4.66 -10.55 16.64
N LYS A 248 -5.09 -9.28 16.74
CA LYS A 248 -6.05 -8.67 15.80
C LYS A 248 -5.61 -7.30 15.29
N ALA A 249 -5.07 -6.46 16.15
CA ALA A 249 -4.52 -5.16 15.77
C ALA A 249 -3.06 -5.28 15.33
N ARG A 250 -2.64 -4.49 14.34
CA ARG A 250 -1.21 -4.36 13.98
C ARG A 250 -0.45 -3.57 15.04
N ARG A 251 -1.08 -2.57 15.63
CA ARG A 251 -0.51 -1.72 16.67
C ARG A 251 -1.61 -1.31 17.63
N LEU A 252 -1.32 -1.30 18.93
CA LEU A 252 -2.25 -0.85 19.96
C LEU A 252 -1.64 0.28 20.76
N LEU A 253 -2.39 1.37 20.90
CA LEU A 253 -2.07 2.50 21.74
C LEU A 253 -3.12 2.65 22.83
N TYR A 254 -2.69 3.17 23.97
CA TYR A 254 -3.54 3.69 25.02
C TYR A 254 -3.46 5.22 24.98
N SER A 255 -4.59 5.91 24.97
CA SER A 255 -4.64 7.38 24.98
C SER A 255 -5.41 7.89 26.19
N SER A 256 -4.77 8.74 26.99
CA SER A 256 -5.40 9.44 28.10
C SER A 256 -5.01 10.91 28.15
N PRO A 257 -5.86 11.77 28.74
CA PRO A 257 -5.53 13.19 28.91
C PRO A 257 -4.26 13.47 29.72
N VAL A 258 -3.85 12.52 30.57
CA VAL A 258 -2.70 12.68 31.48
C VAL A 258 -1.40 12.24 30.83
N THR A 259 -1.43 11.11 30.13
CA THR A 259 -0.22 10.47 29.58
C THR A 259 0.01 10.77 28.12
N GLY A 260 -1.00 11.30 27.41
CA GLY A 260 -1.05 11.25 25.96
C GLY A 260 -1.13 9.80 25.46
N GLU A 261 -0.63 9.57 24.25
CA GLU A 261 -0.61 8.26 23.61
C GLU A 261 0.61 7.43 24.03
N ILE A 262 0.36 6.26 24.60
CA ILE A 262 1.37 5.27 24.95
C ILE A 262 1.17 4.04 24.07
N VAL A 263 2.24 3.55 23.43
CA VAL A 263 2.20 2.29 22.68
C VAL A 263 2.14 1.12 23.68
N VAL A 264 1.11 0.28 23.57
CA VAL A 264 0.97 -0.95 24.36
C VAL A 264 1.73 -2.10 23.69
N PHE A 265 1.52 -2.29 22.39
CA PHE A 265 2.31 -3.18 21.56
C PHE A 265 2.38 -2.68 20.12
N ASN A 266 3.39 -3.14 19.39
CA ASN A 266 3.58 -2.84 17.98
C ASN A 266 4.06 -4.09 17.24
N HIS A 267 3.25 -4.54 16.28
CA HIS A 267 3.59 -5.60 15.34
C HIS A 267 3.86 -5.06 13.94
N ASP A 268 3.93 -3.73 13.77
CA ASP A 268 4.35 -3.12 12.52
C ASP A 268 5.85 -3.37 12.29
N PRO A 269 6.24 -4.19 11.30
CA PRO A 269 7.65 -4.53 11.07
C PRO A 269 8.45 -3.37 10.44
N PHE A 270 7.80 -2.25 10.11
CA PHE A 270 8.42 -1.09 9.47
C PHE A 270 8.56 0.12 10.41
N ASP A 271 8.01 0.04 11.62
CA ASP A 271 8.14 1.10 12.62
C ASP A 271 9.49 0.94 13.34
N GLU A 272 10.37 1.94 13.28
CA GLU A 272 11.61 1.90 14.08
C GLU A 272 11.26 2.04 15.57
N PRO A 273 11.88 1.25 16.47
CA PRO A 273 11.71 1.46 17.89
C PRO A 273 12.29 2.85 18.25
N ARG A 274 11.41 3.77 18.69
CA ARG A 274 11.82 5.05 19.27
C ARG A 274 12.48 4.85 20.63
#